data_AF-A0A7S1G836-F1
#
_entry.id   AF-A0A7S1G836-F1
#
_cell.length_a   1.000
_cell.length_b   1.000
_cell.length_c   1.000
_cell.angle_alpha   90.00
_cell.angle_beta   90.00
_cell.angle_gamma   90.00
#
_symmetry.space_group_name_H-M   'P 1'
#
loop_
_entity.id
_entity.type
_entity.pdbx_description
1 polymer ?
#
loop_
_entity_poly.entity_id
_entity_poly.type
_entity_poly.pdbx_seq_one_letter_code
_entity_poly.pdbx_strand_id
1 'polypeptide(L)'
;RGCRDAFAAAGVRYCAVDVLDDEEADIGRHLQRVWAFVAPAVTAVADGDAISSARYDEEPLPRDAPRVLIHCRQGVSRSATLAIYCVMRARDVPLADAFMHVFERRPVICPNYAFRRALLEAEAVEIG
;
A
#
# COMPACT_ATOMS: atom_id res chain seq x y z
N ARG A 1 -4.74 -15.09 -16.77
CA ARG A 1 -6.13 -14.70 -17.12
C ARG A 1 -7.14 -15.18 -16.07
N GLY A 2 -7.05 -16.41 -15.54
CA GLY A 2 -8.04 -16.95 -14.59
C GLY A 2 -8.28 -16.23 -13.24
N CYS A 3 -7.25 -15.68 -12.57
CA CYS A 3 -7.47 -15.08 -11.24
C CYS A 3 -8.29 -13.78 -11.28
N ARG A 4 -8.08 -12.92 -12.29
CA ARG A 4 -8.79 -11.63 -12.38
C ARG A 4 -10.29 -11.83 -12.56
N ASP A 5 -10.68 -12.77 -13.42
CA ASP A 5 -12.08 -13.05 -13.72
C ASP A 5 -12.77 -13.70 -12.50
N ALA A 6 -12.07 -14.56 -11.77
CA ALA A 6 -12.56 -15.14 -10.52
C ALA A 6 -12.77 -14.09 -9.42
N PHE A 7 -11.83 -13.16 -9.25
CA PHE A 7 -11.99 -12.06 -8.28
C PHE A 7 -13.12 -11.11 -8.67
N ALA A 8 -13.23 -10.76 -9.95
CA ALA A 8 -14.32 -9.93 -10.45
C ALA A 8 -15.69 -10.56 -10.21
N ALA A 9 -15.84 -11.88 -10.44
CA ALA A 9 -17.07 -12.61 -10.15
C ALA A 9 -17.44 -12.60 -8.66
N ALA A 10 -16.45 -12.49 -7.77
CA ALA A 10 -16.65 -12.34 -6.33
C ALA A 10 -16.83 -10.88 -5.87
N GLY A 11 -16.92 -9.92 -6.80
CA GLY A 11 -17.02 -8.48 -6.47
C GLY A 11 -15.70 -7.87 -5.98
N VAL A 12 -14.58 -8.57 -6.12
CA VAL A 12 -13.25 -8.11 -5.70
C VAL A 12 -12.53 -7.45 -6.87
N ARG A 13 -12.19 -6.16 -6.71
CA ARG A 13 -11.28 -5.49 -7.64
C ARG A 13 -9.87 -6.07 -7.48
N TYR A 14 -9.18 -6.34 -8.58
CA TYR A 14 -7.86 -6.96 -8.57
C TYR A 14 -6.83 -6.16 -9.37
N CYS A 15 -5.66 -5.94 -8.79
CA CYS A 15 -4.53 -5.25 -9.40
C CYS A 15 -3.29 -6.14 -9.32
N ALA A 16 -2.78 -6.57 -10.46
CA ALA A 16 -1.51 -7.31 -10.53
C ALA A 16 -0.33 -6.34 -10.64
N VAL A 17 0.74 -6.63 -9.92
CA VAL A 17 2.05 -5.99 -10.05
C VAL A 17 3.04 -7.09 -10.38
N ASP A 18 3.52 -7.10 -11.63
CA ASP A 18 4.48 -8.10 -12.09
C ASP A 18 5.89 -7.59 -11.85
N VAL A 19 6.47 -8.05 -10.73
CA VAL A 19 7.79 -7.64 -10.26
C VAL A 19 8.44 -8.81 -9.52
N LEU A 20 9.69 -9.08 -9.89
CA LEU A 20 10.54 -10.05 -9.20
C LEU A 20 11.02 -9.49 -7.86
N ASP A 21 11.60 -10.33 -7.01
CA ASP A 21 12.07 -9.94 -5.68
C ASP A 21 13.59 -9.94 -5.63
N ASP A 22 14.18 -9.10 -6.46
CA ASP A 22 15.63 -8.97 -6.64
C ASP A 22 16.01 -7.49 -6.76
N GLU A 23 17.32 -7.23 -6.78
CA GLU A 23 17.90 -5.89 -6.77
C GLU A 23 17.89 -5.20 -8.14
N GLU A 24 17.52 -5.90 -9.21
CA GLU A 24 17.41 -5.35 -10.57
C GLU A 24 15.97 -4.91 -10.90
N ALA A 25 15.00 -5.45 -10.16
CA ALA A 25 13.60 -5.17 -10.35
C ALA A 25 13.22 -3.72 -9.98
N ASP A 26 12.59 -3.03 -10.92
CA ASP A 26 12.03 -1.70 -10.70
C ASP A 26 10.58 -1.80 -10.20
N ILE A 27 10.40 -1.78 -8.88
CA ILE A 27 9.07 -1.65 -8.26
C ILE A 27 8.56 -0.21 -8.27
N GLY A 28 9.47 0.77 -8.38
CA GLY A 28 9.19 2.21 -8.35
C GLY A 28 8.21 2.62 -9.44
N ARG A 29 8.40 2.12 -10.67
CA ARG A 29 7.49 2.35 -11.82
C ARG A 29 6.03 1.93 -11.58
N HIS A 30 5.76 1.14 -10.55
CA HIS A 30 4.42 0.65 -10.24
C HIS A 30 3.73 1.44 -9.11
N LEU A 31 4.46 2.24 -8.33
CA LEU A 31 3.97 2.89 -7.12
C LEU A 31 2.72 3.74 -7.40
N GLN A 32 2.81 4.71 -8.31
CA GLN A 32 1.68 5.59 -8.65
C GLN A 32 0.45 4.82 -9.16
N ARG A 33 0.66 3.78 -9.99
CA ARG A 33 -0.44 2.95 -10.49
C ARG A 33 -1.11 2.16 -9.36
N VAL A 34 -0.32 1.66 -8.41
CA VAL A 34 -0.85 0.98 -7.21
C VAL A 34 -1.62 1.95 -6.34
N TRP A 35 -1.09 3.17 -6.11
CA TRP A 35 -1.81 4.20 -5.37
C TRP A 35 -3.14 4.56 -6.02
N ALA A 36 -3.18 4.78 -7.34
CA ALA A 36 -4.42 5.05 -8.06
C ALA A 36 -5.49 3.94 -7.90
N PHE A 37 -5.06 2.70 -7.68
CA PHE A 37 -5.95 1.58 -7.39
C PHE A 37 -6.42 1.55 -5.93
N VAL A 38 -5.53 1.85 -4.98
CA VAL A 38 -5.76 1.77 -3.53
C VAL A 38 -6.51 2.99 -2.99
N ALA A 39 -6.17 4.20 -3.45
CA ALA A 39 -6.68 5.46 -2.92
C ALA A 39 -8.21 5.49 -2.79
N PRO A 40 -9.00 5.12 -3.81
CA PRO A 40 -10.46 5.15 -3.70
C PRO A 40 -11.04 4.22 -2.63
N ALA A 41 -10.29 3.21 -2.16
CA ALA A 41 -10.73 2.33 -1.08
C ALA A 41 -10.34 2.84 0.31
N VAL A 42 -9.37 3.75 0.42
CA VAL A 42 -8.84 4.23 1.71
C VAL A 42 -9.11 5.71 1.96
N THR A 43 -9.47 6.47 0.93
CA THR A 43 -9.79 7.91 1.04
C THR A 43 -11.29 8.20 0.93
N ALA A 44 -12.13 7.20 0.60
CA ALA A 44 -13.56 7.38 0.33
C ALA A 44 -14.43 7.48 1.60
N VAL A 45 -13.95 8.16 2.64
CA VAL A 45 -14.71 8.51 3.84
C VAL A 45 -14.46 9.97 4.16
N ALA A 46 -15.10 10.86 3.40
CA ALA A 46 -15.30 12.27 3.75
C ALA A 46 -16.36 12.91 2.83
N ASP A 47 -17.59 12.39 2.84
CA ASP A 47 -18.73 13.28 2.62
C ASP A 47 -19.01 13.95 3.98
N GLY A 48 -18.43 15.14 4.17
CA GLY A 48 -18.93 16.11 5.15
C GLY A 48 -18.14 16.34 6.44
N ASP A 49 -17.25 15.45 6.86
CA ASP A 49 -16.35 15.71 7.99
C ASP A 49 -14.97 15.15 7.67
N ALA A 50 -13.96 16.02 7.77
CA ALA A 50 -12.56 15.63 7.62
C ALA A 50 -12.25 14.51 8.61
N ILE A 51 -12.17 13.27 8.13
CA ILE A 51 -11.52 12.23 8.90
C ILE A 51 -10.05 12.60 8.94
N SER A 52 -9.69 13.24 10.05
CA SER A 52 -8.34 13.38 10.54
C SER A 52 -7.58 12.07 10.31
N SER A 53 -6.37 12.21 9.77
CA SER A 53 -5.35 11.17 9.59
C SER A 53 -5.11 10.29 10.85
N ALA A 54 -5.67 10.67 12.00
CA ALA A 54 -5.63 9.96 13.27
C ALA A 54 -6.52 8.70 13.38
N ARG A 55 -7.56 8.50 12.55
CA ARG A 55 -8.60 7.47 12.85
C ARG A 55 -8.29 6.02 12.45
N TYR A 56 -7.12 5.71 11.91
CA TYR A 56 -6.83 4.34 11.45
C TYR A 56 -6.65 3.31 12.59
N ASP A 57 -6.44 3.74 13.83
CA ASP A 57 -6.06 2.85 14.94
C ASP A 57 -7.06 2.79 16.12
N GLU A 58 -8.10 3.65 16.16
CA GLU A 58 -8.97 3.77 17.34
C GLU A 58 -10.44 3.35 17.15
N GLU A 59 -11.00 3.42 15.93
CA GLU A 59 -12.37 2.93 15.66
C GLU A 59 -12.40 1.90 14.54
N PRO A 60 -13.11 0.77 14.72
CA PRO A 60 -13.30 -0.19 13.64
C PRO A 60 -14.02 0.47 12.45
N LEU A 61 -13.43 0.38 11.26
CA LEU A 61 -14.12 0.76 10.03
C LEU A 61 -15.49 0.05 9.94
N PRO A 62 -16.53 0.72 9.39
CA PRO A 62 -17.83 0.10 9.11
C PRO A 62 -17.67 -1.28 8.43
N ARG A 63 -18.60 -2.20 8.68
CA ARG A 63 -18.53 -3.55 8.09
C ARG A 63 -18.45 -3.50 6.56
N ASP A 64 -19.16 -2.56 5.95
CA ASP A 64 -19.27 -2.40 4.51
C ASP A 64 -18.23 -1.42 3.94
N ALA A 65 -17.32 -0.91 4.78
CA ALA A 65 -16.23 -0.07 4.30
C ALA A 65 -15.31 -0.88 3.37
N PRO A 66 -14.88 -0.30 2.24
CA PRO A 66 -13.96 -0.98 1.34
C PRO A 66 -12.65 -1.33 2.07
N ARG A 67 -12.12 -2.52 1.79
CA ARG A 67 -10.87 -3.02 2.36
C ARG A 67 -9.92 -3.43 1.25
N VAL A 68 -8.63 -3.26 1.50
CA VAL A 68 -7.56 -3.60 0.54
C VAL A 68 -6.67 -4.67 1.16
N LEU A 69 -6.46 -5.75 0.41
CA LEU A 69 -5.43 -6.75 0.71
C LEU A 69 -4.25 -6.55 -0.26
N ILE A 70 -3.08 -6.21 0.27
CA ILE A 70 -1.82 -6.16 -0.48
C ILE A 70 -1.02 -7.41 -0.10
N HIS A 71 -0.72 -8.27 -1.07
CA HIS A 71 0.03 -9.50 -0.80
C HIS A 71 1.06 -9.80 -1.89
N CYS A 72 2.07 -10.57 -1.51
CA CYS A 72 2.99 -11.24 -2.43
C CYS A 72 3.12 -12.70 -1.97
N ARG A 73 4.19 -13.41 -2.35
CA ARG A 73 4.40 -14.80 -1.92
C ARG A 73 4.65 -14.93 -0.40
N GLN A 74 5.52 -14.10 0.17
CA GLN A 74 5.95 -14.22 1.58
C GLN A 74 5.39 -13.12 2.49
N GLY A 75 4.93 -12.01 1.92
CA GLY A 75 4.53 -10.84 2.71
C GLY A 75 5.69 -10.18 3.44
N VAL A 76 6.90 -10.19 2.86
CA VAL A 76 8.15 -9.69 3.46
C VAL A 76 8.71 -8.49 2.68
N SER A 77 8.91 -8.62 1.37
CA SER A 77 9.57 -7.60 0.54
C SER A 77 8.56 -6.86 -0.36
N ARG A 78 8.25 -7.36 -1.56
CA ARG A 78 7.37 -6.68 -2.55
C ARG A 78 6.08 -6.07 -2.00
N SER A 79 5.26 -6.88 -1.32
CA SER A 79 4.00 -6.37 -0.77
C SER A 79 4.20 -5.43 0.41
N ALA A 80 5.28 -5.60 1.18
CA ALA A 80 5.61 -4.68 2.25
C ALA A 80 6.00 -3.31 1.68
N THR A 81 6.81 -3.28 0.62
CA THR A 81 7.15 -2.05 -0.10
C THR A 81 5.90 -1.30 -0.55
N LEU A 82 4.97 -1.99 -1.21
CA LEU A 82 3.71 -1.37 -1.66
C LEU A 82 2.85 -0.91 -0.48
N ALA A 83 2.79 -1.69 0.61
CA ALA A 83 2.05 -1.31 1.80
C ALA A 83 2.65 -0.06 2.48
N ILE A 84 3.97 0.00 2.62
CA ILE A 84 4.68 1.17 3.17
C ILE A 84 4.37 2.40 2.33
N TYR A 85 4.52 2.31 1.01
CA TYR A 85 4.18 3.42 0.11
C TYR A 85 2.71 3.87 0.24
N CYS A 86 1.77 2.93 0.31
CA CYS A 86 0.36 3.29 0.53
C CYS A 86 0.14 3.96 1.89
N VAL A 87 0.87 3.59 2.94
CA VAL A 87 0.80 4.26 4.25
C VAL A 87 1.39 5.67 4.17
N MET A 88 2.55 5.86 3.51
CA MET A 88 3.12 7.18 3.25
C MET A 88 2.07 8.09 2.59
N ARG A 89 1.45 7.61 1.50
CA ARG A 89 0.46 8.38 0.73
C ARG A 89 -0.88 8.60 1.45
N ALA A 90 -1.34 7.64 2.24
CA ALA A 90 -2.62 7.74 2.93
C ALA A 90 -2.56 8.60 4.20
N ARG A 91 -1.38 8.70 4.82
CA ARG A 91 -1.18 9.45 6.06
C ARG A 91 -0.38 10.75 5.88
N ASP A 92 0.18 10.96 4.70
CA ASP A 92 1.09 12.07 4.41
C ASP A 92 2.26 12.12 5.41
N VAL A 93 2.91 10.96 5.59
CA VAL A 93 4.01 10.78 6.54
C VAL A 93 5.28 10.33 5.82
N PRO A 94 6.47 10.68 6.35
CA PRO A 94 7.72 10.23 5.78
C PRO A 94 7.87 8.71 5.83
N LEU A 95 8.79 8.18 5.02
CA LEU A 95 9.11 6.77 4.89
C LEU A 95 9.44 6.15 6.25
N ALA A 96 10.18 6.84 7.10
CA ALA A 96 10.54 6.32 8.43
C ALA A 96 9.30 5.98 9.26
N ASP A 97 8.34 6.89 9.32
CA ASP A 97 7.10 6.72 10.09
C ASP A 97 6.20 5.65 9.47
N ALA A 98 6.05 5.66 8.14
CA ALA A 98 5.29 4.65 7.44
C ALA A 98 5.90 3.25 7.60
N PHE A 99 7.23 3.14 7.55
CA PHE A 99 7.94 1.87 7.74
C PHE A 99 7.70 1.33 9.14
N MET A 100 7.88 2.17 10.17
CA MET A 100 7.65 1.77 11.56
C MET A 100 6.21 1.34 11.79
N HIS A 101 5.25 2.10 11.25
CA HIS A 101 3.84 1.76 11.34
C HIS A 101 3.50 0.36 10.80
N VAL A 102 4.05 0.00 9.63
CA VAL A 102 3.86 -1.34 9.03
C VAL A 102 4.65 -2.39 9.80
N PHE A 103 5.86 -2.07 10.26
CA PHE A 103 6.72 -2.99 11.01
C PHE A 103 6.08 -3.42 12.34
N GLU A 104 5.50 -2.48 13.09
CA GLU A 104 4.78 -2.78 14.34
C GLU A 104 3.64 -3.78 14.15
N ARG A 105 2.97 -3.75 13.00
CA ARG A 105 1.87 -4.66 12.65
C ARG A 105 2.35 -5.95 12.00
N ARG A 106 3.53 -5.94 11.40
CA ARG A 106 4.13 -7.10 10.72
C ARG A 106 5.66 -7.07 10.85
N PRO A 107 6.23 -7.60 11.95
CA PRO A 107 7.67 -7.46 12.28
C PRO A 107 8.59 -8.35 11.43
N VAL A 108 8.08 -8.89 10.30
CA VAL A 108 8.85 -9.66 9.33
C VAL A 108 9.09 -8.89 8.04
N ILE A 109 8.57 -7.65 7.91
CA ILE A 109 8.83 -6.86 6.71
C ILE A 109 10.32 -6.60 6.55
N CYS A 110 10.81 -6.79 5.33
CA CYS A 110 12.17 -6.52 4.93
C CYS A 110 12.20 -6.34 3.41
N PRO A 111 11.78 -5.17 2.90
CA PRO A 111 12.00 -4.80 1.50
C PRO A 111 13.47 -4.95 1.14
N ASN A 112 13.78 -5.41 -0.08
CA ASN A 112 15.16 -5.46 -0.57
C ASN A 112 15.76 -4.04 -0.75
N TYR A 113 17.05 -3.94 -1.08
CA TYR A 113 17.73 -2.63 -1.13
C TYR A 113 17.18 -1.72 -2.24
N ALA A 114 16.97 -2.25 -3.45
CA ALA A 114 16.38 -1.54 -4.58
C ALA A 114 14.98 -1.00 -4.24
N PHE A 115 14.18 -1.76 -3.51
CA PHE A 115 12.84 -1.35 -3.13
C PHE A 115 12.84 -0.28 -2.03
N ARG A 116 13.77 -0.35 -1.07
CA ARG A 116 13.95 0.75 -0.11
C ARG A 116 14.39 2.03 -0.82
N ARG A 117 15.27 1.93 -1.82
CA ARG A 117 15.66 3.07 -2.66
C ARG A 117 14.47 3.66 -3.42
N ALA A 118 13.63 2.83 -4.03
CA ALA A 118 12.42 3.30 -4.70
C ALA A 118 11.46 4.05 -3.76
N LEU A 119 11.38 3.64 -2.49
CA LEU A 119 10.58 4.36 -1.48
C LEU A 119 11.20 5.72 -1.10
N LEU A 120 12.53 5.80 -0.95
CA LEU A 120 13.24 7.06 -0.70
C LEU A 120 13.07 8.04 -1.87
N GLU A 121 13.16 7.55 -3.11
CA GLU A 121 12.95 8.35 -4.32
C GLU A 121 11.49 8.84 -4.40
N ALA A 122 10.53 8.00 -4.02
CA ALA A 122 9.12 8.40 -3.96
C ALA A 122 8.85 9.44 -2.86
N GLU A 123 9.44 9.30 -1.67
CA GLU A 123 9.35 10.31 -0.60
C GLU A 123 9.80 11.68 -1.11
N ALA A 124 11.00 11.76 -1.70
CA ALA A 124 11.58 13.01 -2.18
C ALA A 124 10.74 13.74 -3.26
N VAL A 125 9.89 13.02 -3.98
CA VAL A 125 9.05 13.57 -5.06
C VAL A 125 7.63 13.89 -4.58
N GLU A 126 7.12 13.12 -3.63
CA GLU A 126 5.68 13.07 -3.34
C GLU A 126 5.30 13.57 -1.94
N ILE A 127 6.26 13.61 -1.01
CA ILE A 127 6.08 14.02 0.38
C ILE A 127 7.10 15.13 0.67
N GLY A 128 6.62 16.36 0.84
CA GLY A 128 7.44 17.56 1.05
C GLY A 128 7.18 18.20 2.39
#